data_AF-A0A662AX15-F1
#
_entry.id   AF-A0A662AX15-F1
#
_cell.length_a   1.000
_cell.length_b   1.000
_cell.length_c   1.000
_cell.angle_alpha   90.00
_cell.angle_beta   90.00
_cell.angle_gamma   90.00
#
_symmetry.space_group_name_H-M   'P 1'
#
loop_
_entity.id
_entity.type
_entity.pdbx_description
1 polymer ?
#
loop_
_entity_poly.entity_id
_entity_poly.type
_entity_poly.pdbx_seq_one_letter_code
_entity_poly.pdbx_strand_id
1 'polypeptide(L)'
;MKNDTKSDHYYRRRAVKISLTLGFLALLISLSYGILKPFIPFLVWGIVFSVGIYPLHRKLMQVLGNRAKLSAVLITLIALSIIAVPITLFTRSTVESIKQTVEAIENETWEIPPPNESLKEWPLIGKSAYSFLSSANQNMEATFQKYK
;
A
#
# COMPACT_ATOMS: atom_id res chain seq x y z
N MET A 1 51.11 39.23 -11.03
CA MET A 1 50.04 39.35 -10.02
C MET A 1 48.59 39.30 -10.56
N LYS A 2 48.31 39.27 -11.87
CA LYS A 2 46.91 39.22 -12.39
C LYS A 2 46.39 37.79 -12.69
N ASN A 3 47.25 36.78 -12.63
CA ASN A 3 46.90 35.38 -12.93
C ASN A 3 46.32 34.63 -11.72
N ASP A 4 46.66 35.02 -10.50
CA ASP A 4 46.28 34.31 -9.28
C ASP A 4 44.77 34.42 -9.01
N THR A 5 44.20 35.62 -9.16
CA THR A 5 42.78 35.91 -8.89
C THR A 5 41.82 35.16 -9.83
N LYS A 6 42.22 34.88 -11.08
CA LYS A 6 41.36 34.14 -12.01
C LYS A 6 41.21 32.68 -11.61
N SER A 7 42.29 32.06 -11.12
CA SER A 7 42.31 30.65 -10.77
C SER A 7 41.40 30.32 -9.57
N ASP A 8 41.40 31.19 -8.55
CA ASP A 8 40.57 31.04 -7.35
C ASP A 8 39.06 30.97 -7.65
N HIS A 9 38.59 31.78 -8.61
CA HIS A 9 37.18 31.76 -9.03
C HIS A 9 36.81 30.47 -9.76
N TYR A 10 37.73 29.85 -10.50
CA TYR A 10 37.50 28.54 -11.14
C TYR A 10 37.43 27.42 -10.09
N TYR A 11 38.32 27.42 -9.11
CA TYR A 11 38.31 26.42 -8.03
C TYR A 11 37.04 26.50 -7.20
N ARG A 12 36.62 27.69 -6.77
CA ARG A 12 35.36 27.86 -6.00
C ARG A 12 34.13 27.40 -6.78
N ARG A 13 34.02 27.77 -8.06
CA ARG A 13 32.89 27.33 -8.91
C ARG A 13 32.87 25.81 -9.12
N ARG A 14 34.05 25.19 -9.25
CA ARG A 14 34.17 23.74 -9.43
C ARG A 14 33.85 22.99 -8.15
N ALA A 15 34.34 23.45 -7.00
CA ALA A 15 34.00 22.91 -5.69
C ALA A 15 32.48 22.97 -5.44
N VAL A 16 31.84 24.12 -5.69
CA VAL A 16 30.39 24.27 -5.55
C VAL A 16 29.62 23.33 -6.48
N LYS A 17 30.03 23.22 -7.75
CA LYS A 17 29.40 22.28 -8.69
C LYS A 17 29.54 20.83 -8.24
N ILE A 18 30.72 20.42 -7.80
CA ILE A 18 30.98 19.05 -7.35
C ILE A 18 30.13 18.75 -6.11
N SER A 19 30.11 19.65 -5.11
CA SER A 19 29.31 19.47 -3.91
C SER A 19 27.82 19.40 -4.21
N LEU A 20 27.31 20.22 -5.14
CA LEU A 20 25.90 20.18 -5.53
C LEU A 20 25.56 18.89 -6.27
N THR A 21 26.39 18.47 -7.23
CA THR A 21 26.17 17.22 -7.97
C THR A 21 26.23 16.00 -7.07
N LEU A 22 27.19 15.94 -6.13
CA LEU A 22 27.26 14.87 -5.14
C LEU A 22 26.04 14.86 -4.24
N GLY A 23 25.62 16.04 -3.74
CA GLY A 23 24.43 16.16 -2.91
C GLY A 23 23.16 15.73 -3.64
N PHE A 24 23.00 16.13 -4.90
CA PHE A 24 21.85 15.76 -5.72
C PHE A 24 21.83 14.28 -6.05
N LEU A 25 23.00 13.69 -6.35
CA LEU A 25 23.13 12.25 -6.58
C LEU A 25 22.83 11.45 -5.31
N ALA A 26 23.35 11.88 -4.15
CA ALA A 26 23.06 11.25 -2.87
C ALA A 26 21.57 11.34 -2.51
N LEU A 27 20.94 12.50 -2.76
CA LEU A 27 19.51 12.69 -2.59
C LEU A 27 18.71 11.73 -3.47
N LEU A 28 19.04 11.62 -4.76
CA LEU A 28 18.40 10.70 -5.71
C LEU A 28 18.53 9.25 -5.26
N ILE A 29 19.72 8.83 -4.80
CA ILE A 29 19.93 7.47 -4.30
C ILE A 29 19.11 7.23 -3.04
N SER A 30 19.07 8.19 -2.11
CA SER A 30 18.29 8.09 -0.87
C SER A 30 16.79 8.00 -1.15
N LEU A 31 16.27 8.84 -2.06
CA LEU A 31 14.87 8.82 -2.48
C LEU A 31 14.51 7.51 -3.19
N SER A 32 15.38 7.07 -4.11
CA SER A 32 15.22 5.80 -4.83
C SER A 32 15.17 4.62 -3.85
N TYR A 33 16.07 4.60 -2.86
CA TYR A 33 16.07 3.57 -1.83
C TYR A 33 14.84 3.63 -0.92
N GLY A 34 14.38 4.83 -0.55
CA GLY A 34 13.15 5.02 0.23
C GLY A 34 11.92 4.48 -0.49
N ILE A 35 11.81 4.70 -1.80
CA ILE A 35 10.75 4.15 -2.64
C ILE A 35 10.92 2.64 -2.78
N LEU A 36 12.14 2.13 -2.97
CA LEU A 36 12.41 0.70 -3.19
C LEU A 36 12.21 -0.14 -1.92
N LYS A 37 12.45 0.42 -0.73
CA LYS A 37 12.33 -0.27 0.57
C LYS A 37 11.01 -1.03 0.78
N PRO A 38 9.82 -0.44 0.57
CA PRO A 38 8.55 -1.16 0.68
C PRO A 38 8.37 -2.24 -0.40
N PHE A 39 9.14 -2.22 -1.50
CA PHE A 39 9.09 -3.25 -2.54
C PHE A 39 9.99 -4.46 -2.28
N ILE A 40 11.02 -4.33 -1.43
CA ILE A 40 11.91 -5.46 -1.10
C ILE A 40 11.13 -6.68 -0.62
N PRO A 41 10.14 -6.57 0.29
CA PRO A 41 9.31 -7.71 0.67
C PRO A 41 8.59 -8.34 -0.53
N PHE A 42 8.01 -7.53 -1.44
CA PHE A 42 7.33 -8.05 -2.63
C PHE A 42 8.29 -8.78 -3.58
N LEU A 43 9.53 -8.30 -3.74
CA LEU A 43 10.56 -8.99 -4.52
C LEU A 43 10.94 -10.33 -3.89
N VAL A 44 11.16 -10.37 -2.57
CA VAL A 44 11.47 -11.61 -1.84
C VAL A 44 10.33 -12.61 -1.98
N TRP A 45 9.08 -12.18 -1.75
CA TRP A 45 7.90 -13.02 -1.97
C TRP A 45 7.83 -13.53 -3.41
N GLY A 46 8.10 -12.69 -4.41
CA GLY A 46 8.15 -13.10 -5.82
C GLY A 46 9.19 -14.20 -6.09
N ILE A 47 10.38 -14.11 -5.48
CA ILE A 47 11.42 -15.15 -5.57
C ILE A 47 10.95 -16.44 -4.91
N VAL A 48 10.37 -16.35 -3.71
CA VAL A 48 9.83 -17.52 -2.98
C VAL A 48 8.75 -18.21 -3.82
N PHE A 49 7.82 -17.46 -4.40
CA PHE A 49 6.80 -18.00 -5.30
C PHE A 49 7.40 -18.62 -6.56
N SER A 50 8.40 -17.99 -7.17
CA SER A 50 9.10 -18.54 -8.34
C SER A 50 9.72 -19.91 -8.03
N VAL A 51 10.44 -20.01 -6.91
CA VAL A 51 11.06 -21.27 -6.46
C VAL A 51 10.00 -22.32 -6.11
N GLY A 52 8.91 -21.92 -5.45
CA GLY A 52 7.81 -22.82 -5.10
C GLY A 52 7.00 -23.32 -6.31
N ILE A 53 6.83 -22.48 -7.34
CA ILE A 53 6.09 -22.81 -8.56
C ILE A 53 6.96 -23.63 -9.54
N TYR A 54 8.28 -23.49 -9.50
CA TYR A 54 9.20 -24.23 -10.36
C TYR A 54 8.96 -25.76 -10.39
N PRO A 55 8.84 -26.49 -9.26
CA PRO A 55 8.55 -27.92 -9.29
C PRO A 55 7.16 -28.23 -9.86
N LEU A 56 6.17 -27.36 -9.66
CA LEU A 56 4.83 -27.49 -10.23
C LEU A 56 4.88 -27.34 -11.75
N HIS A 57 5.63 -26.35 -12.25
CA HIS A 57 5.87 -26.15 -13.68
C HIS A 57 6.58 -27.34 -14.31
N ARG A 58 7.57 -27.93 -13.63
CA ARG A 58 8.25 -29.14 -14.12
C ARG A 58 7.32 -30.36 -14.16
N LYS A 59 6.51 -30.59 -13.12
CA LYS A 59 5.53 -31.69 -13.08
C LYS A 59 4.49 -31.56 -14.20
N LEU A 60 3.96 -30.37 -14.42
CA LEU A 60 3.03 -30.12 -15.53
C LEU A 60 3.71 -30.32 -16.89
N MET A 61 4.94 -29.85 -17.06
CA MET A 61 5.71 -30.05 -18.29
C MET A 61 5.93 -31.54 -18.62
N GLN A 62 6.14 -32.37 -17.60
CA GLN A 62 6.26 -33.83 -17.76
C GLN A 62 4.93 -34.47 -18.19
N VAL A 63 3.81 -34.04 -17.60
CA VAL A 63 2.47 -34.54 -17.97
C VAL A 63 2.06 -34.07 -19.37
N LEU A 64 2.45 -32.87 -19.78
CA LEU A 64 2.10 -32.26 -21.08
C LEU A 64 3.07 -32.61 -22.23
N GLY A 65 4.00 -33.54 -22.02
CA GLY A 65 4.88 -34.03 -23.09
C GLY A 65 5.97 -33.05 -23.54
N ASN A 66 6.62 -32.37 -22.60
CA ASN A 66 7.77 -31.48 -22.83
C ASN A 66 7.46 -30.18 -23.61
N ARG A 67 6.17 -29.84 -23.79
CA ARG A 67 5.74 -28.57 -24.42
C ARG A 67 5.69 -27.43 -23.42
N ALA A 68 6.85 -26.84 -23.14
CA ALA A 68 7.03 -25.78 -22.15
C ALA A 68 6.05 -24.59 -22.30
N LYS A 69 5.71 -24.19 -23.54
CA LYS A 69 4.82 -23.06 -23.81
C LYS A 69 3.37 -23.29 -23.33
N LEU A 70 2.83 -24.49 -23.52
CA LEU A 70 1.46 -24.81 -23.11
C LEU A 70 1.36 -24.94 -21.58
N SER A 71 2.38 -25.52 -20.96
CA SER A 71 2.48 -25.62 -19.49
C SER A 71 2.49 -24.24 -18.83
N ALA A 72 3.27 -23.30 -19.38
CA ALA A 72 3.33 -21.93 -18.87
C ALA A 72 1.98 -21.20 -18.98
N VAL A 73 1.29 -21.29 -20.13
CA VAL A 73 -0.04 -20.67 -20.31
C VAL A 73 -1.06 -21.26 -19.35
N LEU A 74 -1.07 -22.58 -19.17
CA LEU A 74 -2.02 -23.25 -18.29
C LEU A 74 -1.79 -22.85 -16.82
N ILE A 75 -0.55 -22.78 -16.37
CA ILE A 75 -0.21 -22.34 -15.01
C ILE A 75 -0.62 -20.88 -14.79
N THR A 76 -0.38 -20.01 -15.75
CA THR A 76 -0.82 -18.60 -15.67
C THR A 76 -2.34 -18.49 -15.59
N LEU A 77 -3.08 -19.29 -16.36
CA LEU A 77 -4.54 -19.30 -16.33
C LEU A 77 -5.08 -19.79 -14.97
N ILE A 78 -4.48 -20.84 -14.42
CA ILE A 78 -4.83 -21.39 -13.11
C ILE A 78 -4.51 -20.38 -12.01
N ALA A 79 -3.31 -19.80 -12.01
CA ALA A 79 -2.90 -18.78 -11.04
C ALA A 79 -3.83 -17.57 -11.09
N LEU A 80 -4.20 -17.12 -12.30
CA LEU A 80 -5.15 -16.04 -12.49
C LEU A 80 -6.53 -16.38 -11.92
N SER A 81 -7.05 -17.58 -12.14
CA SER A 81 -8.31 -18.02 -11.53
C SER A 81 -8.23 -18.08 -10.00
N ILE A 82 -7.13 -18.64 -9.46
CA ILE A 82 -6.92 -18.74 -8.00
C ILE A 82 -6.89 -17.35 -7.35
N ILE A 83 -6.40 -16.32 -8.04
CA ILE A 83 -6.37 -14.95 -7.52
C ILE A 83 -7.70 -14.23 -7.74
N ALA A 84 -8.28 -14.33 -8.95
CA ALA A 84 -9.50 -13.60 -9.31
C ALA A 84 -10.71 -14.05 -8.48
N VAL A 85 -10.86 -15.36 -8.24
CA VAL A 85 -12.00 -15.92 -7.48
C VAL A 85 -12.11 -15.34 -6.07
N PRO A 86 -11.11 -15.46 -5.17
CA PRO A 86 -11.21 -14.93 -3.82
C PRO A 86 -11.33 -13.42 -3.80
N ILE A 87 -10.74 -12.69 -4.76
CA ILE A 87 -10.94 -11.23 -4.86
C ILE A 87 -12.42 -10.92 -5.12
N THR A 88 -13.05 -11.60 -6.08
CA THR A 88 -14.47 -11.36 -6.37
C THR A 88 -15.37 -11.72 -5.20
N LEU A 89 -15.10 -12.82 -4.50
CA LEU A 89 -15.83 -13.20 -3.29
C LEU A 89 -15.63 -12.17 -2.18
N PHE A 90 -14.39 -11.77 -1.92
CA PHE A 90 -14.06 -10.77 -0.91
C PHE A 90 -14.71 -9.42 -1.19
N THR A 91 -14.64 -8.94 -2.44
CA THR A 91 -15.32 -7.70 -2.85
C THR A 91 -16.83 -7.81 -2.67
N ARG A 92 -17.45 -8.94 -3.04
CA ARG A 92 -18.89 -9.16 -2.83
C ARG A 92 -19.24 -9.14 -1.34
N SER A 93 -18.54 -9.90 -0.50
CA SER A 93 -18.77 -9.92 0.94
C SER A 93 -18.59 -8.53 1.56
N THR A 94 -17.58 -7.77 1.13
CA THR A 94 -17.35 -6.39 1.61
C THR A 94 -18.52 -5.47 1.23
N VAL A 95 -18.97 -5.53 -0.03
CA VAL A 95 -20.10 -4.73 -0.52
C VAL A 95 -21.40 -5.13 0.17
N GLU A 96 -21.64 -6.43 0.36
CA GLU A 96 -22.81 -6.95 1.08
C GLU A 96 -22.82 -6.50 2.54
N SER A 97 -21.69 -6.57 3.25
CA SER A 97 -21.59 -6.07 4.63
C SER A 97 -21.87 -4.56 4.73
N ILE A 98 -21.38 -3.77 3.76
CA ILE A 98 -21.67 -2.33 3.70
C ILE A 98 -23.15 -2.09 3.43
N LYS A 99 -23.73 -2.79 2.44
CA LYS A 99 -25.16 -2.67 2.10
C LYS A 99 -26.06 -3.05 3.27
N GLN A 100 -25.79 -4.17 3.93
CA GLN A 100 -26.52 -4.59 5.13
C GLN A 100 -26.44 -3.55 6.26
N THR A 101 -25.28 -2.90 6.42
CA THR A 101 -25.11 -1.83 7.42
C THR A 101 -25.92 -0.59 7.03
N VAL A 102 -25.96 -0.20 5.75
CA VAL A 102 -26.73 0.96 5.28
C VAL A 102 -28.24 0.69 5.31
N GLU A 103 -28.68 -0.48 4.86
CA GLU A 103 -30.09 -0.90 4.90
C GLU A 103 -30.59 -1.04 6.35
N ALA A 104 -29.75 -1.46 7.30
CA ALA A 104 -30.08 -1.45 8.72
C ALA A 104 -30.25 -0.03 9.30
N ILE A 105 -29.59 0.97 8.70
CA ILE A 105 -29.72 2.38 9.08
C ILE A 105 -30.97 3.01 8.44
N GLU A 106 -31.30 2.61 7.20
CA GLU A 106 -32.41 3.19 6.42
C GLU A 106 -33.80 2.64 6.81
N ASN A 107 -33.88 1.39 7.27
CA ASN A 107 -35.16 0.73 7.61
C ASN A 107 -35.70 1.04 9.02
N GLU A 108 -35.44 2.22 9.59
CA GLU A 108 -36.03 2.72 10.85
C GLU A 108 -35.98 1.76 12.07
N THR A 109 -35.04 0.80 12.10
CA THR A 109 -34.76 0.01 13.32
C THR A 109 -33.67 0.73 14.11
N TRP A 110 -34.02 1.93 14.58
CA TRP A 110 -33.12 2.82 15.29
C TRP A 110 -32.84 2.29 16.72
N GLU A 111 -31.85 1.43 16.83
CA GLU A 111 -30.90 1.51 17.93
C GLU A 111 -29.53 1.71 17.31
N ILE A 112 -28.96 2.90 17.50
CA ILE A 112 -27.53 3.14 17.32
C ILE A 112 -26.84 2.04 18.13
N PRO A 113 -26.18 1.03 17.52
CA PRO A 113 -25.50 0.04 18.31
C PRO A 113 -24.47 0.79 19.16
N PRO A 114 -24.46 0.58 20.49
CA PRO A 114 -23.59 1.32 21.40
C PRO A 114 -22.16 1.24 20.86
N PRO A 115 -21.38 2.34 20.99
CA PRO A 115 -20.04 2.44 20.42
C PRO A 115 -19.27 1.20 20.81
N ASN A 116 -18.97 0.36 19.82
CA ASN A 116 -18.41 -0.96 20.11
C ASN A 116 -17.13 -0.77 20.95
N GLU A 117 -16.98 -1.59 21.98
CA GLU A 117 -15.79 -1.54 22.82
C GLU A 117 -14.52 -1.86 22.01
N SER A 118 -14.67 -2.44 20.81
CA SER A 118 -13.60 -2.67 19.82
C SER A 118 -12.97 -1.38 19.26
N LEU A 119 -13.63 -0.22 19.35
CA LEU A 119 -13.01 1.07 19.01
C LEU A 119 -12.00 1.54 20.06
N LYS A 120 -12.09 1.09 21.33
CA LYS A 120 -11.09 1.40 22.38
C LYS A 120 -9.77 0.67 22.15
N GLU A 121 -9.80 -0.50 21.50
CA GLU A 121 -8.61 -1.33 21.32
C GLU A 121 -7.71 -0.86 20.17
N TRP A 122 -8.11 0.17 19.41
CA TRP A 122 -7.29 0.68 18.32
C TRP A 122 -6.25 1.70 18.83
N PRO A 123 -4.97 1.32 18.98
CA PRO A 123 -3.96 2.12 19.67
C PRO A 123 -3.65 3.49 19.02
N LEU A 124 -4.01 3.71 17.75
CA LEU A 124 -3.74 4.97 17.05
C LEU A 124 -4.94 5.94 16.96
N ILE A 125 -6.18 5.45 16.95
CA ILE A 125 -7.34 6.26 16.50
C ILE A 125 -8.54 6.14 17.45
N GLY A 126 -8.53 5.19 18.39
CA GLY A 126 -9.68 4.89 19.24
C GLY A 126 -10.17 6.06 20.10
N LYS A 127 -9.23 6.82 20.67
CA LYS A 127 -9.58 7.98 21.54
C LYS A 127 -10.26 9.11 20.77
N SER A 128 -9.75 9.44 19.58
CA SER A 128 -10.31 10.51 18.74
C SER A 128 -11.66 10.12 18.15
N ALA A 129 -11.78 8.89 17.65
CA ALA A 129 -13.05 8.39 17.11
C ALA A 129 -14.14 8.35 18.20
N TYR A 130 -13.80 7.91 19.42
CA TYR A 130 -14.75 7.86 20.54
C TYR A 130 -15.23 9.25 20.96
N SER A 131 -14.35 10.25 21.06
CA SER A 131 -14.77 11.61 21.40
C SER A 131 -15.67 12.25 20.34
N PHE A 132 -15.45 11.92 19.06
CA PHE A 132 -16.28 12.40 17.96
C PHE A 132 -17.67 11.74 17.95
N LEU A 133 -17.71 10.41 18.08
CA LEU A 133 -18.97 9.65 18.14
C LEU A 133 -19.79 9.99 19.39
N SER A 134 -19.14 10.16 20.54
CA SER A 134 -19.82 10.56 21.79
C SER A 134 -20.37 11.98 21.72
N SER A 135 -19.69 12.91 21.04
CA SER A 135 -20.16 14.29 20.87
C SER A 135 -21.29 14.38 19.84
N ALA A 136 -21.20 13.60 18.76
CA ALA A 136 -22.23 13.50 17.74
C ALA A 136 -23.55 12.95 18.30
N ASN A 137 -23.50 11.96 19.20
CA ASN A 137 -24.71 11.34 19.73
C ASN A 137 -25.46 12.21 20.77
N GLN A 138 -24.75 13.06 21.52
CA GLN A 138 -25.38 13.90 22.55
C GLN A 138 -25.75 15.30 22.08
N ASN A 139 -25.05 15.87 21.09
CA ASN A 139 -25.34 17.22 20.61
C ASN A 139 -24.94 17.37 19.12
N MET A 140 -25.78 16.86 18.21
CA MET A 140 -25.63 17.12 16.76
C MET A 140 -25.59 18.62 16.44
N GLU A 141 -26.33 19.47 17.18
CA GLU A 141 -26.31 20.93 17.00
C GLU A 141 -25.07 21.63 17.59
N ALA A 142 -24.54 21.17 18.73
CA ALA A 142 -23.40 21.85 19.38
C ALA A 142 -22.05 21.58 18.68
N THR A 143 -21.96 20.50 17.89
CA THR A 143 -20.73 20.14 17.17
C THR A 143 -20.49 21.04 15.95
N PHE A 144 -21.55 21.53 15.29
CA PHE A 144 -21.42 22.42 14.13
C PHE A 144 -21.05 23.87 14.48
N GLN A 145 -21.28 24.31 15.73
CA GLN A 145 -20.94 25.67 16.18
C GLN A 145 -19.50 25.80 16.68
N LYS A 146 -18.85 24.71 17.12
CA LYS A 146 -17.49 24.76 17.69
C LYS A 146 -16.37 24.78 16.65
N TYR A 147 -16.70 24.61 15.36
CA TYR A 147 -15.75 24.57 14.23
C TYR A 147 -16.03 25.64 13.17
N LYS A 148 -16.52 26.81 13.59
CA LYS A 148 -16.44 28.04 12.78
C LYS A 148 -15.29 28.92 13.26
#